data_AF-A0A7C2F898-F1
#
_entry.id   AF-A0A7C2F898-F1
#
_cell.length_a   1.000
_cell.length_b   1.000
_cell.length_c   1.000
_cell.angle_alpha   90.00
_cell.angle_beta   90.00
_cell.angle_gamma   90.00
#
_symmetry.space_group_name_H-M   'P 1'
#
loop_
_entity.id
_entity.type
_entity.pdbx_description
1 polymer ?
#
loop_
_entity_poly.entity_id
_entity_poly.type
_entity_poly.pdbx_seq_one_letter_code
_entity_poly.pdbx_strand_id
1 'polypeptide(L)'
;MVLPALHRGGYHYRSGVYVDHRPGGRRHKADVVAWRDGSRLFLVSLKWQQVGGTAEQKVPFEVISLAEAVLNWQQSEGLSAAVCRNRRCLCGCTSTFQLGTGALVPYLVLGGGGWTLRDFYIGGGLQKHLTYAHLVNITDLESFVSRANQGRL
;
A
#
# COMPACT_ATOMS: atom_id res chain seq x y z
N MET A 1 -12.53 -9.56 1.59
CA MET A 1 -12.37 -9.37 3.05
C MET A 1 -11.85 -7.98 3.41
N VAL A 2 -10.84 -7.45 2.71
CA VAL A 2 -10.27 -6.11 2.98
C VAL A 2 -11.29 -4.96 2.85
N LEU A 3 -12.01 -4.84 1.74
CA LEU A 3 -12.92 -3.70 1.52
C LEU A 3 -14.07 -3.63 2.54
N PRO A 4 -14.79 -4.73 2.86
CA PRO A 4 -15.78 -4.71 3.94
C PRO A 4 -15.18 -4.30 5.29
N ALA A 5 -13.93 -4.69 5.58
CA ALA A 5 -13.27 -4.34 6.83
C ALA A 5 -12.93 -2.86 6.93
N LEU A 6 -12.42 -2.29 5.84
CA LEU A 6 -12.19 -0.85 5.72
C LEU A 6 -13.51 -0.07 5.91
N HIS A 7 -14.58 -0.50 5.25
CA HIS A 7 -15.89 0.15 5.38
C HIS A 7 -16.39 0.14 6.84
N ARG A 8 -16.33 -1.01 7.52
CA ARG A 8 -16.74 -1.16 8.92
C ARG A 8 -15.89 -0.32 9.88
N GLY A 9 -14.60 -0.19 9.61
CA GLY A 9 -13.68 0.65 10.37
C GLY A 9 -13.86 2.16 10.16
N GLY A 10 -14.80 2.57 9.30
CA GLY A 10 -15.04 3.97 8.96
C GLY A 10 -14.01 4.56 7.98
N TYR A 11 -13.30 3.72 7.21
CA TYR A 11 -12.42 4.19 6.15
C TYR A 11 -13.18 4.38 4.84
N HIS A 12 -12.86 5.47 4.16
CA HIS A 12 -13.11 5.61 2.73
C HIS A 12 -11.99 4.89 1.97
N TYR A 13 -12.30 4.38 0.78
CA TYR A 13 -11.30 3.69 -0.04
C TYR A 13 -11.57 3.78 -1.53
N ARG A 14 -10.52 3.55 -2.32
CA ARG A 14 -10.57 3.31 -3.77
C ARG A 14 -9.73 2.09 -4.11
N SER A 15 -10.24 1.26 -5.01
CA SER A 15 -9.53 0.06 -5.50
C SER A 15 -8.79 0.34 -6.80
N GLY A 16 -7.62 -0.28 -6.98
CA GLY A 16 -6.88 -0.27 -8.24
C GLY A 16 -6.37 1.11 -8.64
N VAL A 17 -5.80 1.86 -7.69
CA VAL A 17 -5.33 3.23 -7.91
C VAL A 17 -3.86 3.21 -8.32
N TYR A 18 -3.50 4.05 -9.28
CA TYR A 18 -2.10 4.29 -9.60
C TYR A 18 -1.52 5.32 -8.63
N VAL A 19 -0.46 4.92 -7.92
CA VAL A 19 0.07 5.66 -6.77
C VAL A 19 1.44 6.27 -7.06
N ASP A 20 2.23 5.61 -7.91
CA ASP A 20 3.53 6.11 -8.36
C ASP A 20 4.01 5.33 -9.61
N HIS A 21 5.32 5.25 -9.81
CA HIS A 21 6.05 4.41 -10.74
C HIS A 21 6.78 3.31 -9.96
N ARG A 22 6.90 2.15 -10.58
CA ARG A 22 7.72 1.04 -10.11
C ARG A 22 9.17 1.29 -10.52
N PRO A 23 10.13 0.56 -9.93
CA PRO A 23 11.47 0.47 -10.47
C PRO A 23 11.42 0.12 -11.96
N GLY A 24 12.04 0.96 -12.80
CA GLY A 24 11.99 0.85 -14.26
C GLY A 24 10.88 1.68 -14.94
N GLY A 25 10.22 2.59 -14.22
CA GLY A 25 9.37 3.65 -14.79
C GLY A 25 7.95 3.23 -15.21
N ARG A 26 7.59 1.95 -15.07
CA ARG A 26 6.20 1.50 -15.28
C ARG A 26 5.32 1.99 -14.14
N ARG A 27 4.06 2.32 -14.42
CA ARG A 27 3.12 2.79 -13.39
C ARG A 27 2.91 1.74 -12.29
N HIS A 28 3.00 2.16 -11.04
CA HIS A 28 2.68 1.36 -9.85
C HIS A 28 1.21 1.51 -9.49
N LYS A 29 0.51 0.38 -9.44
CA LYS A 29 -0.90 0.28 -9.09
C LYS A 29 -1.00 -0.41 -7.73
N ALA A 30 -1.54 0.28 -6.74
CA ALA A 30 -1.92 -0.31 -5.46
C ALA A 30 -3.31 -0.96 -5.59
N ASP A 31 -3.54 -2.04 -4.84
CA ASP A 31 -4.83 -2.73 -4.86
C ASP A 31 -5.91 -1.89 -4.18
N VAL A 32 -5.58 -1.24 -3.06
CA VAL A 32 -6.48 -0.32 -2.36
C VAL A 32 -5.70 0.89 -1.84
N VAL A 33 -6.33 2.06 -1.91
CA VAL A 33 -5.93 3.27 -1.17
C VAL A 33 -7.06 3.60 -0.22
N ALA A 34 -6.76 3.73 1.07
CA ALA A 34 -7.76 4.02 2.10
C ALA A 34 -7.38 5.24 2.95
N TRP A 35 -8.38 5.94 3.48
CA TRP A 35 -8.19 7.10 4.37
C TRP A 35 -9.44 7.27 5.26
N ARG A 36 -9.30 7.95 6.39
CA ARG A 36 -10.42 8.20 7.32
C ARG A 36 -10.59 9.67 7.65
N ASP A 37 -9.55 10.31 8.15
CA ASP A 37 -9.56 11.68 8.67
C ASP A 37 -8.66 12.65 7.88
N GLY A 38 -8.11 12.19 6.74
CA GLY A 38 -7.20 12.97 5.89
C GLY A 38 -5.77 13.12 6.42
N SER A 39 -5.49 12.64 7.64
CA SER A 39 -4.15 12.71 8.27
C SER A 39 -3.20 11.61 7.79
N ARG A 40 -3.76 10.49 7.34
CA ARG A 40 -3.01 9.33 6.83
C ARG A 40 -3.66 8.77 5.59
N LEU A 41 -2.82 8.36 4.65
CA LEU A 41 -3.20 7.60 3.48
C LEU A 41 -2.60 6.20 3.59
N PHE A 42 -3.44 5.19 3.50
CA PHE A 42 -3.03 3.80 3.56
C PHE A 42 -2.93 3.22 2.16
N LEU A 43 -1.73 2.87 1.72
CA LEU A 43 -1.54 2.09 0.49
C LEU A 43 -1.59 0.62 0.84
N VAL A 44 -2.48 -0.16 0.24
CA VAL A 44 -2.60 -1.59 0.50
C VAL A 44 -2.32 -2.35 -0.77
N SER A 45 -1.26 -3.16 -0.74
CA SER A 45 -0.91 -4.13 -1.78
C SER A 45 -1.18 -5.53 -1.26
N LEU A 46 -1.97 -6.31 -2.00
CA LEU A 46 -2.40 -7.64 -1.64
C LEU A 46 -1.59 -8.67 -2.41
N LYS A 47 -1.03 -9.65 -1.71
CA LYS A 47 -0.43 -10.83 -2.33
C LYS A 47 -1.12 -12.08 -1.80
N TRP A 48 -1.60 -12.92 -2.71
CA TRP A 48 -2.27 -14.17 -2.38
C TRP A 48 -1.45 -15.36 -2.89
N GLN A 49 -1.26 -16.37 -2.05
CA GLN A 49 -0.65 -17.65 -2.43
C GLN A 49 -1.29 -18.80 -1.62
N GLN A 50 -1.96 -19.73 -2.32
CA GLN A 50 -2.59 -20.89 -1.68
C GLN A 50 -1.68 -22.12 -1.65
N VAL A 51 -0.87 -22.29 -2.70
CA VAL A 51 0.12 -23.36 -2.83
C VAL A 51 1.49 -22.75 -3.02
N GLY A 52 2.55 -23.46 -2.59
CA GLY A 52 3.93 -23.00 -2.76
C GLY A 52 4.24 -22.62 -4.21
N GLY A 53 4.99 -21.54 -4.39
CA GLY A 53 5.32 -21.03 -5.71
C GLY A 53 6.16 -19.75 -5.68
N THR A 54 6.32 -19.13 -6.84
CA THR A 54 7.20 -17.97 -7.03
C THR A 54 6.58 -16.65 -6.56
N ALA A 55 5.38 -16.64 -5.96
CA ALA A 55 4.81 -15.38 -5.48
C ALA A 55 5.61 -14.81 -4.30
N GLU A 56 6.29 -15.66 -3.53
CA GLU A 56 7.23 -15.24 -2.48
C GLU A 56 8.35 -14.36 -3.04
N GLN A 57 8.90 -14.70 -4.20
CA GLN A 57 9.95 -13.93 -4.85
C GLN A 57 9.49 -12.52 -5.27
N LYS A 58 8.17 -12.29 -5.36
CA LYS A 58 7.59 -10.99 -5.72
C LYS A 58 7.40 -10.07 -4.52
N VAL A 59 7.45 -10.60 -3.29
CA VAL A 59 7.31 -9.80 -2.06
C VAL A 59 8.41 -8.74 -1.96
N PRO A 60 9.71 -9.06 -2.10
CA PRO A 60 10.78 -8.05 -2.10
C PRO A 60 10.56 -6.91 -3.11
N PHE A 61 10.16 -7.25 -4.33
CA PHE A 61 9.95 -6.25 -5.38
C PHE A 61 8.78 -5.31 -5.07
N GLU A 62 7.71 -5.83 -4.46
CA GLU A 62 6.59 -4.99 -4.01
C GLU A 62 6.99 -4.07 -2.86
N VAL A 63 7.82 -4.55 -1.92
CA VAL A 63 8.38 -3.72 -0.84
C VAL A 63 9.19 -2.56 -1.41
N ILE A 64 10.05 -2.82 -2.41
CA ILE A 64 10.81 -1.76 -3.10
C ILE A 64 9.86 -0.74 -3.73
N SER A 65 8.83 -1.20 -4.45
CA SER A 65 7.87 -0.31 -5.14
C SER A 65 7.09 0.56 -4.15
N LEU A 66 6.64 -0.01 -3.03
CA LEU A 66 5.92 0.74 -1.99
C LEU A 66 6.83 1.71 -1.24
N ALA A 67 8.08 1.34 -0.97
CA ALA A 67 9.05 2.23 -0.34
C ALA A 67 9.39 3.42 -1.25
N GLU A 68 9.57 3.18 -2.56
CA GLU A 68 9.78 4.24 -3.55
C GLU A 68 8.59 5.22 -3.57
N ALA A 69 7.35 4.73 -3.53
CA ALA A 69 6.16 5.58 -3.44
C ALA A 69 6.16 6.47 -2.20
N VAL A 70 6.61 5.99 -1.04
CA VAL A 70 6.74 6.80 0.18
C VAL A 70 7.83 7.85 0.03
N LEU A 71 9.00 7.47 -0.49
CA LEU A 71 10.13 8.40 -0.64
C LEU A 71 9.81 9.53 -1.62
N ASN A 72 9.14 9.21 -2.74
CA ASN A 72 8.71 10.20 -3.71
C ASN A 72 7.59 11.08 -3.15
N TRP A 73 6.68 10.51 -2.35
CA TRP A 73 5.67 11.28 -1.62
C TRP A 73 6.32 12.30 -0.68
N GLN A 74 7.27 11.87 0.16
CA GLN A 74 7.98 12.76 1.10
C GLN A 74 8.76 13.88 0.39
N GLN A 75 9.39 13.59 -0.75
CA GLN A 75 10.06 14.62 -1.54
C GLN A 75 9.07 15.62 -2.16
N SER A 76 7.85 15.16 -2.45
CA SER A 76 6.77 16.03 -2.94
C SER A 76 6.14 16.89 -1.84
N GLU A 77 6.35 16.60 -0.55
CA GLU A 77 5.84 17.41 0.57
C GLU A 77 6.55 18.78 0.75
N GLY A 78 7.57 19.09 -0.06
CA GLY A 78 8.07 20.45 -0.32
C GLY A 78 7.28 21.24 -1.38
N LEU A 79 6.30 20.59 -2.03
CA LEU A 79 5.36 21.15 -2.99
C LEU A 79 3.95 20.78 -2.52
N SER A 80 3.32 21.69 -1.79
CA SER A 80 1.95 21.62 -1.25
C SER A 80 0.82 21.49 -2.30
N ALA A 81 1.06 20.83 -3.42
CA ALA A 81 0.26 20.97 -4.63
C ALA A 81 0.52 19.92 -5.72
N ALA A 82 0.12 18.66 -5.57
CA ALA A 82 0.00 17.78 -6.74
C ALA A 82 -0.99 16.61 -6.58
N VAL A 83 -2.15 16.86 -5.98
CA VAL A 83 -3.32 15.99 -6.19
C VAL A 83 -4.30 16.77 -7.05
N CYS A 84 -4.39 16.37 -8.32
CA CYS A 84 -5.27 16.93 -9.35
C CYS A 84 -5.01 18.40 -9.78
N ARG A 85 -3.78 18.72 -10.23
CA ARG A 85 -3.58 19.88 -11.13
C ARG A 85 -3.34 19.39 -12.57
N ASN A 86 -4.46 19.21 -13.29
CA ASN A 86 -4.61 19.37 -14.74
C ASN A 86 -3.30 19.26 -15.57
N ARG A 87 -2.92 18.10 -16.13
CA ARG A 87 -3.44 17.44 -17.35
C ARG A 87 -3.08 15.95 -17.28
N ARG A 88 -4.08 15.06 -17.37
CA ARG A 88 -3.99 13.59 -17.18
C ARG A 88 -3.87 13.15 -15.70
N CYS A 89 -5.01 13.16 -15.00
CA CYS A 89 -5.21 12.28 -13.84
C CYS A 89 -4.80 10.87 -14.28
N LEU A 90 -3.77 10.29 -13.66
CA LEU A 90 -3.43 8.87 -13.80
C LEU A 90 -4.65 7.97 -13.47
N CYS A 91 -5.60 8.52 -12.74
CA CYS A 91 -6.89 7.98 -12.31
C CYS A 91 -8.06 8.10 -13.32
N GLY A 92 -7.98 8.96 -14.34
CA GLY A 92 -9.09 9.16 -15.29
C GLY A 92 -10.40 9.75 -14.72
N CYS A 93 -10.40 10.32 -13.51
CA CYS A 93 -11.62 10.84 -12.88
C CYS A 93 -11.83 12.35 -13.05
N THR A 94 -13.09 12.78 -13.19
CA THR A 94 -13.56 14.17 -13.28
C THR A 94 -13.86 14.83 -11.91
N SER A 95 -13.85 14.05 -10.83
CA SER A 95 -14.03 14.57 -9.47
C SER A 95 -12.68 14.92 -8.85
N THR A 96 -12.45 16.20 -8.55
CA THR A 96 -11.30 16.69 -7.78
C THR A 96 -11.24 15.97 -6.45
N PHE A 97 -10.33 15.01 -6.32
CA PHE A 97 -10.11 14.26 -5.09
C PHE A 97 -8.87 14.83 -4.42
N GLN A 98 -9.04 15.66 -3.39
CA GLN A 98 -7.91 16.08 -2.55
C GLN A 98 -7.56 14.93 -1.60
N LEU A 99 -6.58 14.12 -2.01
CA LEU A 99 -5.79 13.36 -1.04
C LEU A 99 -5.10 14.41 -0.16
N GLY A 100 -5.39 14.39 1.14
CA GLY A 100 -4.80 15.33 2.09
C GLY A 100 -3.27 15.22 2.11
N THR A 101 -2.61 16.17 2.77
CA THR A 101 -1.16 16.17 3.07
C THR A 101 -0.80 15.14 4.15
N GLY A 102 -1.51 14.01 4.17
CA GLY A 102 -1.39 12.99 5.18
C GLY A 102 -0.20 12.07 4.91
N ALA A 103 0.41 11.55 5.97
CA ALA A 103 1.52 10.61 5.85
C ALA A 103 1.08 9.35 5.08
N LEU A 104 1.91 8.93 4.13
CA LEU A 104 1.70 7.71 3.37
C LEU A 104 2.16 6.48 4.17
N VAL A 105 1.24 5.56 4.46
CA VAL A 105 1.48 4.36 5.27
C VAL A 105 1.22 3.13 4.41
N PRO A 106 2.27 2.52 3.82
CA PRO A 106 2.09 1.35 2.98
C PRO A 106 1.99 0.05 3.80
N TYR A 107 1.09 -0.81 3.35
CA TYR A 107 0.83 -2.16 3.84
C TYR A 107 0.98 -3.16 2.69
N LEU A 108 1.79 -4.19 2.94
CA LEU A 108 1.86 -5.39 2.11
C LEU A 108 1.17 -6.53 2.85
N VAL A 109 0.01 -6.95 2.37
CA VAL A 109 -0.87 -7.90 3.05
C VAL A 109 -0.77 -9.27 2.37
N LEU A 110 -0.35 -10.29 3.13
CA LEU A 110 -0.17 -11.66 2.66
C LEU A 110 -1.40 -12.52 3.00
N GLY A 111 -2.04 -13.09 2.00
CA GLY A 111 -3.20 -13.98 2.14
C GLY A 111 -2.97 -15.37 1.54
N GLY A 112 -3.73 -16.37 2.00
CA GLY A 112 -3.61 -17.78 1.57
C GLY A 112 -2.63 -18.58 2.42
N GLY A 113 -2.69 -19.91 2.38
CA GLY A 113 -1.88 -20.78 3.27
C GLY A 113 -0.49 -21.16 2.74
N GLY A 114 -0.21 -20.91 1.45
CA GLY A 114 0.92 -21.52 0.75
C GLY A 114 2.27 -20.83 0.92
N TRP A 115 2.49 -20.04 1.98
CA TRP A 115 3.71 -19.24 2.17
C TRP A 115 4.71 -19.96 3.06
N THR A 116 5.89 -20.25 2.54
CA THR A 116 7.02 -20.81 3.30
C THR A 116 7.81 -19.72 4.02
N LEU A 117 7.92 -18.52 3.44
CA LEU A 117 8.62 -17.37 4.02
C LEU A 117 7.73 -16.36 4.76
N ARG A 118 6.49 -16.73 5.12
CA ARG A 118 5.55 -15.81 5.81
C ARG A 118 6.15 -15.19 7.07
N ASP A 119 6.62 -16.04 7.97
CA ASP A 119 7.12 -15.57 9.27
C ASP A 119 8.40 -14.76 9.12
N PHE A 120 9.24 -15.12 8.13
CA PHE A 120 10.40 -14.32 7.76
C PHE A 120 10.00 -12.90 7.31
N TYR A 121 8.98 -12.76 6.45
CA TYR A 121 8.55 -11.46 5.96
C TYR A 121 7.84 -10.63 7.04
N ILE A 122 6.88 -11.22 7.76
CA ILE A 122 6.14 -10.54 8.82
C ILE A 122 7.08 -10.16 9.98
N GLY A 123 8.05 -11.01 10.30
CA GLY A 123 9.06 -10.77 11.33
C GLY A 123 10.13 -9.74 10.96
N GLY A 124 9.99 -9.03 9.84
CA GLY A 124 10.92 -7.98 9.43
C GLY A 124 12.23 -8.48 8.81
N GLY A 125 12.29 -9.74 8.36
CA GLY A 125 13.50 -10.34 7.78
C GLY A 125 14.10 -9.54 6.63
N LEU A 126 13.28 -8.82 5.86
CA LEU A 126 13.74 -7.97 4.76
C LEU A 126 14.52 -6.74 5.19
N GLN A 127 14.37 -6.25 6.43
CA GLN A 127 15.03 -5.03 6.90
C GLN A 127 16.56 -5.15 6.88
N LYS A 128 17.10 -6.37 6.98
CA LYS A 128 18.53 -6.64 6.91
C LYS A 128 19.09 -6.69 5.48
N HIS A 129 18.21 -6.80 4.49
CA HIS A 129 18.59 -7.08 3.10
C HIS A 129 18.19 -5.96 2.14
N LEU A 130 17.19 -5.17 2.48
CA LEU A 130 16.64 -4.12 1.63
C LEU A 130 16.60 -2.78 2.37
N THR A 131 17.27 -1.79 1.79
CA THR A 131 17.16 -0.39 2.23
C THR A 131 15.70 0.04 2.18
N TYR A 132 15.26 0.77 3.20
CA TYR A 132 13.89 1.30 3.33
C TYR A 132 12.77 0.26 3.52
N ALA A 133 13.09 -1.03 3.72
CA ALA A 133 12.06 -2.03 4.01
C ALA A 133 11.27 -1.73 5.31
N HIS A 134 11.85 -0.97 6.24
CA HIS A 134 11.18 -0.51 7.45
C HIS A 134 10.04 0.49 7.19
N LEU A 135 9.95 1.08 5.98
CA LEU A 135 8.84 1.96 5.61
C LEU A 135 7.55 1.19 5.29
N VAL A 136 7.64 -0.13 5.05
CA VAL A 136 6.51 -0.96 4.60
C VAL A 136 6.04 -1.91 5.69
N ASN A 137 4.76 -1.83 6.03
CA ASN A 137 4.13 -2.71 7.02
C ASN A 137 3.73 -4.03 6.34
N ILE A 138 4.48 -5.10 6.61
CA ILE A 138 4.13 -6.44 6.13
C ILE A 138 3.28 -7.14 7.19
N THR A 139 2.11 -7.65 6.81
CA THR A 139 1.19 -8.34 7.74
C THR A 139 0.40 -9.42 7.01
N ASP A 140 -0.21 -10.34 7.76
CA ASP A 140 -1.15 -11.30 7.20
C ASP A 140 -2.55 -10.68 7.02
N LEU A 141 -3.38 -11.34 6.21
CA LEU A 141 -4.73 -10.89 5.90
C LEU A 141 -5.62 -10.74 7.12
N GLU A 142 -5.55 -11.65 8.08
CA GLU A 142 -6.44 -11.66 9.25
C GLU A 142 -6.10 -10.53 10.21
N SER A 143 -4.81 -10.34 10.48
CA SER A 143 -4.29 -9.22 11.28
C SER A 143 -4.67 -7.88 10.66
N PHE A 144 -4.50 -7.72 9.34
CA PHE A 144 -4.91 -6.50 8.64
C PHE A 144 -6.42 -6.25 8.76
N VAL A 145 -7.22 -7.28 8.47
CA VAL A 145 -8.70 -7.20 8.52
C VAL A 145 -9.17 -6.86 9.93
N SER A 146 -8.58 -7.46 10.97
CA SER A 146 -8.89 -7.18 12.36
C SER A 146 -8.63 -5.71 12.72
N ARG A 147 -7.44 -5.18 12.37
CA ARG A 147 -7.09 -3.76 12.61
C ARG A 147 -7.98 -2.80 11.82
N ALA A 148 -8.22 -3.10 10.54
CA ALA A 148 -9.09 -2.32 9.67
C ALA A 148 -10.51 -2.24 10.22
N ASN A 149 -11.11 -3.37 10.60
CA ASN A 149 -12.45 -3.42 11.18
C ASN A 149 -12.57 -2.57 12.46
N GLN A 150 -11.51 -2.49 13.26
CA GLN A 150 -11.49 -1.71 14.50
C GLN A 150 -11.21 -0.22 14.29
N GLY A 151 -10.96 0.23 13.05
CA GLY A 151 -10.57 1.62 12.79
C GLY A 151 -9.16 1.95 13.29
N ARG A 152 -8.24 0.97 13.32
CA ARG A 152 -6.90 1.05 13.94
C ARG A 152 -5.73 0.79 12.96
N LEU A 153 -5.92 1.09 11.68
CA LEU A 153 -4.82 1.12 10.69
C LEU A 153 -3.82 2.24 10.96
#